data_AF-A0A3M1IW79-F1
#
_entry.id   AF-A0A3M1IW79-F1
#
_cell.length_a   1.000
_cell.length_b   1.000
_cell.length_c   1.000
_cell.angle_alpha   90.00
_cell.angle_beta   90.00
_cell.angle_gamma   90.00
#
_symmetry.space_group_name_H-M   'P 1'
#
loop_
_entity.id
_entity.type
_entity.pdbx_description
1 polymer ?
#
loop_
_entity_poly.entity_id
_entity_poly.type
_entity_poly.pdbx_seq_one_letter_code
_entity_poly.pdbx_strand_id
1 'polypeptide(L)'
;MLANNIENLSKMLMQEKRMGYKNRAVFGGLQKLAPNWASEALKAAVLDEEREFVHQIKADLCRYPDIPEKERPGFLHDILVKLHKAGQTKQNGDNG
;
A
#
# COMPACT_ATOMS: atom_id res chain seq x y z
N MET A 1 -8.55 7.13 -10.82
CA MET A 1 -7.88 8.02 -9.85
C MET A 1 -7.01 7.20 -8.91
N LEU A 2 -5.85 7.73 -8.49
CA LEU A 2 -4.93 7.04 -7.57
C LEU A 2 -5.59 6.57 -6.27
N ALA A 3 -6.54 7.33 -5.73
CA ALA A 3 -7.30 6.98 -4.53
C ALA A 3 -7.93 5.58 -4.58
N ASN A 4 -8.43 5.14 -5.74
CA ASN A 4 -9.03 3.81 -5.89
C ASN A 4 -7.97 2.69 -5.79
N ASN A 5 -6.77 2.94 -6.31
CA ASN A 5 -5.64 2.01 -6.16
C ASN A 5 -5.16 1.93 -4.70
N ILE A 6 -5.16 3.05 -3.98
CA ILE A 6 -4.82 3.12 -2.55
C ILE A 6 -5.85 2.36 -1.72
N GLU A 7 -7.14 2.57 -1.96
CA GLU A 7 -8.21 1.88 -1.25
C GLU A 7 -8.15 0.36 -1.45
N ASN A 8 -7.99 -0.08 -2.70
CA ASN A 8 -7.90 -1.51 -3.03
C ASN A 8 -6.70 -2.17 -2.35
N LEU A 9 -5.53 -1.53 -2.36
CA LEU A 9 -4.36 -2.05 -1.64
C LEU A 9 -4.63 -2.11 -0.13
N SER A 10 -5.23 -1.07 0.45
CA SER A 10 -5.57 -1.04 1.87
C SER A 10 -6.46 -2.21 2.28
N LYS A 11 -7.46 -2.55 1.46
CA LYS A 11 -8.32 -3.73 1.67
C LYS A 11 -7.53 -5.04 1.65
N MET A 12 -6.62 -5.21 0.71
CA MET A 12 -5.76 -6.41 0.64
C MET A 12 -4.84 -6.53 1.87
N LEU A 13 -4.22 -5.43 2.30
CA LEU A 13 -3.38 -5.41 3.50
C LEU A 13 -4.17 -5.68 4.79
N MET A 14 -5.42 -5.21 4.86
CA MET A 14 -6.32 -5.57 5.95
C MET A 14 -6.66 -7.06 5.96
N GLN A 15 -6.78 -7.72 4.80
CA GLN A 15 -6.94 -9.17 4.73
C GLN A 15 -5.69 -9.91 5.22
N GLU A 16 -4.49 -9.45 4.83
CA GLU A 16 -3.22 -10.00 5.35
C GLU A 16 -3.14 -9.91 6.88
N LYS A 17 -3.52 -8.76 7.45
CA LYS A 17 -3.65 -8.58 8.90
C LYS A 17 -4.60 -9.62 9.51
N ARG A 18 -5.77 -9.85 8.91
CA ARG A 18 -6.76 -10.85 9.39
C ARG A 18 -6.25 -12.29 9.30
N MET A 19 -5.36 -12.59 8.36
CA MET A 19 -4.74 -13.91 8.21
C MET A 19 -3.49 -14.11 9.09
N GLY A 20 -3.14 -13.11 9.90
CA GLY A 20 -2.05 -13.20 10.86
C GLY A 20 -0.67 -12.91 10.27
N TYR A 21 -0.57 -12.04 9.26
CA TYR A 21 0.72 -11.50 8.76
C TYR A 21 1.66 -12.57 8.18
N LYS A 22 1.08 -13.61 7.55
CA LYS A 22 1.79 -14.78 7.02
C LYS A 22 2.36 -14.59 5.62
N ASN A 23 2.16 -13.42 5.02
CA ASN A 23 2.47 -13.11 3.62
C ASN A 23 1.73 -14.05 2.65
N ARG A 24 0.43 -14.25 2.88
CA ARG A 24 -0.41 -15.22 2.14
C ARG A 24 -1.74 -14.65 1.64
N ALA A 25 -1.99 -13.35 1.80
CA ALA A 25 -3.24 -12.73 1.36
C ALA A 25 -3.45 -12.74 -0.14
N VAL A 26 -2.37 -12.86 -0.89
CA VAL A 26 -2.36 -13.01 -2.34
C VAL A 26 -1.52 -14.23 -2.69
N PHE A 27 -1.84 -14.88 -3.81
CA PHE A 27 -1.03 -15.99 -4.32
C PHE A 27 0.39 -15.50 -4.59
N GLY A 28 1.36 -16.01 -3.82
CA GLY A 28 2.77 -15.63 -3.90
C GLY A 28 3.20 -14.46 -3.01
N GLY A 29 2.32 -13.94 -2.14
CA GLY A 29 2.65 -12.91 -1.14
C GLY A 29 2.69 -11.47 -1.68
N LEU A 30 2.78 -10.50 -0.78
CA LEU A 30 2.70 -9.06 -1.07
C LEU A 30 3.76 -8.59 -2.08
N GLN A 31 4.93 -9.24 -2.11
CA GLN A 31 5.98 -8.96 -3.09
C GLN A 31 5.51 -9.17 -4.55
N LYS A 32 4.60 -10.12 -4.79
CA LYS A 32 4.06 -10.40 -6.13
C LYS A 32 2.93 -9.48 -6.51
N LEU A 33 2.20 -8.96 -5.53
CA LEU A 33 1.21 -7.91 -5.73
C LEU A 33 1.86 -6.57 -6.12
N ALA A 34 3.00 -6.25 -5.49
CA ALA A 34 3.68 -4.96 -5.60
C ALA A 34 3.88 -4.43 -7.04
N PRO A 35 4.44 -5.20 -8.01
CA PRO A 35 4.66 -4.68 -9.36
C PRO A 35 3.35 -4.36 -10.10
N ASN A 36 2.32 -5.21 -9.96
CA ASN A 36 1.04 -5.00 -10.62
C ASN A 36 0.31 -3.80 -10.05
N TRP A 37 0.22 -3.71 -8.72
CA TRP A 37 -0.38 -2.55 -8.05
C TRP A 37 0.35 -1.25 -8.41
N ALA A 38 1.69 -1.24 -8.37
CA ALA A 38 2.46 -0.05 -8.66
C ALA A 38 2.28 0.42 -10.12
N SER A 39 2.20 -0.50 -11.08
CA SER A 39 1.91 -0.16 -12.48
C SER A 39 0.57 0.58 -12.62
N GLU A 40 -0.49 0.06 -12.01
CA GLU A 40 -1.83 0.67 -12.09
C GLU A 40 -1.90 1.99 -11.31
N ALA A 41 -1.21 2.07 -10.17
CA ALA A 41 -1.13 3.28 -9.37
C ALA A 41 -0.32 4.39 -10.08
N LEU A 42 0.81 4.08 -10.70
CA LEU A 42 1.63 5.03 -11.47
C LEU A 42 0.88 5.59 -12.68
N LYS A 43 0.10 4.76 -13.39
CA LYS A 43 -0.77 5.24 -14.50
C LYS A 43 -1.81 6.25 -14.01
N ALA A 44 -2.25 6.13 -12.76
CA ALA A 44 -3.24 7.00 -12.15
C ALA A 44 -2.65 8.19 -11.38
N ALA A 45 -1.32 8.24 -11.22
CA ALA A 45 -0.58 9.29 -10.52
C ALA A 45 -0.27 10.44 -11.48
N VAL A 46 -0.72 11.64 -11.12
CA VAL A 46 -0.57 12.84 -11.94
C VAL A 46 0.62 13.66 -11.49
N LEU A 47 0.83 13.76 -10.17
CA LEU A 47 1.91 14.52 -9.55
C LEU A 47 3.16 13.65 -9.34
N ASP A 48 4.34 14.27 -9.33
CA ASP A 48 5.59 13.57 -9.00
C ASP A 48 5.58 13.02 -7.57
N GLU A 49 5.03 13.75 -6.59
CA GLU A 49 4.87 13.25 -5.21
C GLU A 49 4.04 11.96 -5.14
N GLU A 50 3.01 11.84 -5.97
CA GLU A 50 2.15 10.67 -6.03
C GLU A 50 2.92 9.48 -6.61
N ARG A 51 3.81 9.72 -7.57
CA ARG A 51 4.66 8.69 -8.18
C ARG A 51 5.72 8.21 -7.21
N GLU A 52 6.39 9.14 -6.52
CA GLU A 52 7.37 8.81 -5.47
C GLU A 52 6.72 7.99 -4.34
N PHE A 53 5.53 8.38 -3.91
CA PHE A 53 4.74 7.63 -2.94
C PHE A 53 4.48 6.19 -3.43
N VAL A 54 4.06 6.00 -4.68
CA VAL A 54 3.82 4.68 -5.25
C VAL A 54 5.11 3.84 -5.27
N HIS A 55 6.24 4.43 -5.62
CA HIS A 55 7.54 3.75 -5.57
C HIS A 55 7.92 3.32 -4.14
N GLN A 56 7.68 4.18 -3.15
CA GLN A 56 7.94 3.87 -1.75
C GLN A 56 7.10 2.69 -1.26
N ILE A 57 5.78 2.72 -1.50
CA ILE A 57 4.88 1.63 -1.10
C ILE A 57 5.25 0.33 -1.80
N LYS A 58 5.60 0.38 -3.10
CA LYS A 58 6.09 -0.80 -3.84
C LYS A 58 7.31 -1.41 -3.14
N ALA A 59 8.28 -0.59 -2.74
CA ALA A 59 9.48 -1.06 -2.05
C ALA A 59 9.14 -1.69 -0.69
N ASP A 60 8.25 -1.06 0.09
CA ASP A 60 7.78 -1.60 1.38
C ASP A 60 7.09 -2.97 1.20
N LEU A 61 6.22 -3.12 0.20
CA LEU A 61 5.55 -4.39 -0.10
C LEU A 61 6.53 -5.49 -0.54
N CYS A 62 7.55 -5.14 -1.33
CA CYS A 62 8.60 -6.08 -1.73
C CYS A 62 9.45 -6.55 -0.56
N ARG A 63 9.68 -5.69 0.45
CA ARG A 63 10.48 -5.99 1.64
C ARG A 63 9.70 -6.78 2.70
N TYR A 64 8.38 -6.74 2.68
CA TYR A 64 7.51 -7.46 3.63
C TYR A 64 7.89 -8.93 3.92
N PRO A 65 8.18 -9.80 2.94
CA PRO A 65 8.61 -11.18 3.20
C PRO A 65 9.85 -11.29 4.10
N ASP A 66 10.80 -10.37 3.93
CA ASP A 66 12.07 -10.32 4.67
C ASP A 66 11.90 -9.76 6.10
N ILE A 67 10.76 -9.15 6.41
CA ILE A 67 10.45 -8.69 7.76
C ILE A 67 10.13 -9.90 8.64
N PRO A 68 10.77 -10.06 9.81
CA PRO A 68 10.48 -11.15 10.72
C PRO A 68 9.04 -11.06 11.22
N GLU A 69 8.38 -12.22 11.37
CA GLU A 69 6.93 -12.29 11.63
C GLU A 69 6.47 -11.45 12.83
N LYS A 70 7.29 -11.40 13.89
CA LYS A 70 7.04 -10.58 15.09
C LYS A 70 6.98 -9.07 14.82
N GLU A 71 7.65 -8.58 13.77
CA GLU A 71 7.73 -7.16 13.41
C GLU A 71 6.77 -6.79 12.27
N ARG A 72 6.25 -7.78 11.53
CA ARG A 72 5.29 -7.59 10.45
C ARG A 72 4.02 -6.81 10.84
N PRO A 73 3.45 -6.94 12.06
CA PRO A 73 2.29 -6.13 12.44
C PRO A 73 2.59 -4.64 12.44
N GLY A 74 3.72 -4.22 13.01
CA GLY A 74 4.14 -2.82 13.05
C GLY A 74 4.48 -2.31 11.65
N PHE A 75 5.20 -3.11 10.86
CA PHE A 75 5.56 -2.76 9.49
C PHE A 75 4.32 -2.61 8.59
N LEU A 76 3.38 -3.55 8.64
CA LEU A 76 2.14 -3.47 7.86
C LEU A 76 1.24 -2.32 8.32
N HIS A 77 1.24 -2.01 9.62
CA HIS A 77 0.54 -0.84 10.14
C HIS A 77 1.10 0.47 9.58
N ASP A 78 2.43 0.62 9.50
CA ASP A 78 3.06 1.81 8.91
C ASP A 78 2.66 2.02 7.45
N ILE A 79 2.63 0.94 6.64
CA ILE A 79 2.14 0.99 5.26
C ILE A 79 0.67 1.44 5.22
N LEU A 80 -0.19 0.88 6.07
CA LEU A 80 -1.60 1.26 6.13
C LEU A 80 -1.79 2.74 6.52
N VAL A 81 -0.99 3.27 7.44
CA VAL A 81 -1.01 4.69 7.82
C VAL A 81 -0.60 5.58 6.65
N LYS A 82 0.46 5.23 5.93
CA LYS A 82 0.89 5.93 4.70
C LYS A 82 -0.22 5.97 3.65
N LEU A 83 -0.86 4.82 3.41
CA LEU A 83 -1.99 4.70 2.46
C LEU A 83 -3.18 5.54 2.88
N HIS A 84 -3.54 5.54 4.17
CA HIS A 84 -4.64 6.34 4.69
C HIS A 84 -4.41 7.84 4.48
N LYS A 85 -3.22 8.34 4.82
CA LYS A 85 -2.84 9.75 4.61
C LYS A 85 -2.93 10.13 3.13
N ALA A 86 -2.34 9.34 2.24
CA ALA A 86 -2.37 9.60 0.80
C ALA A 86 -3.80 9.54 0.20
N GLY A 87 -4.69 8.73 0.76
CA GLY A 87 -6.11 8.71 0.40
C GLY A 87 -6.89 9.95 0.88
N GLN A 88 -6.50 10.54 2.01
CA GLN A 88 -7.15 11.72 2.61
C GLN A 88 -6.70 13.06 2.02
N THR A 89 -5.47 13.16 1.51
CA THR A 89 -4.91 14.39 0.93
C THR A 89 -5.78 15.00 -0.19
N LYS A 90 -6.67 14.22 -0.84
CA LYS A 90 -7.62 14.73 -1.84
C LYS A 90 -9.00 15.18 -1.31
N GLN A 91 -9.32 14.97 -0.03
CA GLN A 91 -10.64 15.36 0.55
C GLN A 91 -10.60 16.66 1.35
N ASN A 92 -9.43 17.20 1.70
CA ASN A 92 -9.33 18.34 2.61
C ASN A 92 -8.97 19.67 1.92
N GLY A 93 -9.24 19.78 0.62
CA GLY A 93 -8.96 20.95 -0.22
C GLY A 93 -10.18 21.81 -0.58
N ASP A 94 -11.31 21.65 0.12
CA ASP A 94 -12.50 22.50 -0.04
C ASP A 94 -13.01 22.92 1.35
N ASN A 95 -12.52 24.07 1.81
CA ASN A 95 -13.18 24.95 2.76
C ASN A 95 -12.56 26.33 2.51
N GLY A 96 -13.00 26.93 1.41
CA GLY A 96 -12.87 28.35 1.12
C GLY A 96 -14.00 29.14 1.77
#